data_AF-A0A800AQL0-F1
#
_entry.id   AF-A0A800AQL0-F1
#
_cell.length_a   1.000
_cell.length_b   1.000
_cell.length_c   1.000
_cell.angle_alpha   90.00
_cell.angle_beta   90.00
_cell.angle_gamma   90.00
#
_symmetry.space_group_name_H-M   'P 1'
#
loop_
_entity.id
_entity.type
_entity.pdbx_description
1 polymer ?
#
loop_
_entity_poly.entity_id
_entity_poly.type
_entity_poly.pdbx_seq_one_letter_code
_entity_poly.pdbx_strand_id
1 'polypeptide(L)'
;MKKKLVFFFLRLFVTSGLLIILFKFIPYQKLLQIYKDSRKEYIFLGLLIFFISLNIGILRWKYILFCLGIRLPLKEAFYSFFCGLFFNLFFSSFIAQDLFRG
;
A
#
# COMPACT_ATOMS: atom_id res chain seq x y z
N MET A 1 30.97 1.75 2.38
CA MET A 1 30.19 0.55 1.98
C MET A 1 29.81 -0.38 3.14
N LYS A 2 30.73 -0.81 4.03
CA LYS A 2 30.43 -1.79 5.10
C LYS A 2 29.32 -1.37 6.09
N LYS A 3 29.24 -0.10 6.49
CA LYS A 3 28.21 0.40 7.43
C LYS A 3 26.77 0.28 6.90
N LYS A 4 26.54 0.54 5.60
CA LYS A 4 25.21 0.40 4.96
C LYS A 4 24.79 -1.07 4.89
N LEU A 5 25.74 -1.98 4.63
CA LEU A 5 25.49 -3.41 4.59
C LEU A 5 25.06 -3.95 5.96
N VAL A 6 25.77 -3.55 7.03
CA VAL A 6 25.43 -3.94 8.42
C VAL A 6 24.03 -3.44 8.81
N PHE A 7 23.69 -2.19 8.51
CA PHE A 7 22.35 -1.66 8.77
C PHE A 7 21.25 -2.38 7.98
N PHE A 8 21.53 -2.77 6.73
CA PHE A 8 20.61 -3.55 5.92
C PHE A 8 20.35 -4.92 6.53
N PHE A 9 21.39 -5.66 6.91
CA PHE A 9 21.24 -6.96 7.59
C PHE A 9 20.53 -6.82 8.94
N LEU A 10 20.86 -5.80 9.73
CA LEU A 10 20.17 -5.55 11.00
C LEU A 10 18.68 -5.28 10.78
N ARG A 11 18.32 -4.43 9.82
CA ARG A 11 16.92 -4.17 9.46
C ARG A 11 16.21 -5.44 9.02
N LEU A 12 16.85 -6.25 8.17
CA LEU A 12 16.31 -7.55 7.75
C LEU A 12 16.06 -8.47 8.94
N PHE A 13 17.05 -8.64 9.81
CA PHE A 13 16.92 -9.49 11.01
C PHE A 13 15.82 -9.01 11.95
N VAL A 14 15.73 -7.70 12.20
CA VAL A 14 14.68 -7.13 13.06
C VAL A 14 13.31 -7.32 12.43
N THR A 15 13.16 -7.04 11.14
CA THR A 15 11.87 -7.18 10.43
C THR A 15 11.43 -8.65 10.38
N SER A 16 12.33 -9.56 10.03
CA SER A 16 12.06 -11.00 10.02
C SER A 16 11.79 -11.56 11.42
N GLY A 17 12.55 -11.11 12.42
CA GLY A 17 12.36 -11.51 13.82
C GLY A 17 10.98 -11.10 14.35
N LEU A 18 10.55 -9.87 14.04
CA LEU A 18 9.19 -9.39 14.34
C LEU A 18 8.11 -10.26 13.68
N LEU A 19 8.27 -10.61 12.40
CA LEU A 19 7.32 -11.48 11.71
C LEU A 19 7.27 -12.88 12.34
N ILE A 20 8.41 -13.48 12.67
CA ILE A 20 8.47 -14.81 13.32
C ILE A 20 7.77 -14.77 14.68
N ILE A 21 8.03 -13.74 15.48
CA ILE A 21 7.36 -13.55 16.77
C ILE A 21 5.85 -13.40 16.57
N LEU A 22 5.41 -12.58 15.62
CA LEU A 22 3.99 -12.38 15.30
C LEU A 22 3.29 -13.71 14.96
N PHE A 23 3.91 -14.53 14.09
CA PHE A 23 3.36 -15.84 13.72
C PHE A 23 3.39 -16.86 14.86
N LYS A 24 4.33 -16.73 15.81
CA LYS A 24 4.36 -17.56 17.01
C LYS A 24 3.24 -17.19 18.00
N PHE A 25 2.91 -15.90 18.11
CA PHE A 25 1.80 -15.43 18.94
C PHE A 25 0.43 -15.75 18.35
N ILE A 26 0.31 -15.73 17.02
CA ILE A 26 -0.97 -15.89 16.32
C ILE A 26 -0.91 -17.17 15.46
N PRO A 27 -1.45 -18.30 15.94
CA PRO A 27 -1.49 -19.52 15.13
C PRO A 27 -2.40 -19.29 13.92
N TYR A 28 -1.87 -19.53 12.72
CA TYR A 28 -2.58 -19.33 11.46
C TYR A 28 -3.91 -20.12 11.38
N GLN A 29 -4.01 -21.23 12.10
CA GLN A 29 -5.21 -22.05 12.21
C GLN A 29 -6.38 -21.29 12.82
N LYS A 30 -6.12 -20.48 13.86
CA LYS A 30 -7.14 -19.61 14.46
C LYS A 30 -7.59 -18.53 13.47
N LEU A 31 -6.68 -17.97 12.67
CA LEU A 31 -7.03 -16.99 11.64
C LEU A 31 -7.95 -17.59 10.57
N LEU A 32 -7.66 -18.81 10.11
CA LEU A 32 -8.51 -19.52 9.15
C LEU A 32 -9.90 -19.81 9.70
N GLN A 33 -9.98 -20.19 10.98
CA GLN A 33 -11.27 -20.45 11.64
C GLN A 33 -12.06 -19.15 11.79
N ILE A 34 -11.43 -18.07 12.27
CA ILE A 34 -12.04 -16.74 12.35
C ILE A 34 -12.54 -16.29 10.98
N TYR A 35 -11.76 -16.47 9.91
CA TYR A 35 -12.17 -16.10 8.56
C TYR A 35 -13.38 -16.92 8.07
N LYS A 36 -13.45 -18.22 8.39
CA LYS A 36 -14.60 -19.07 8.05
C LYS A 36 -15.86 -18.68 8.82
N ASP A 37 -15.72 -18.35 10.09
CA ASP A 37 -16.82 -17.98 10.98
C ASP A 37 -17.26 -16.52 10.79
N SER A 38 -16.43 -15.70 10.13
CA SER A 38 -16.73 -14.28 9.88
C SER A 38 -17.82 -14.08 8.83
N ARG A 39 -18.63 -13.03 9.03
CA ARG A 39 -19.61 -12.58 8.02
C ARG A 39 -18.89 -11.95 6.83
N LYS A 40 -18.86 -12.69 5.71
CA LYS A 40 -18.22 -12.31 4.45
C LYS A 40 -18.75 -10.99 3.86
N GLU A 41 -19.99 -10.63 4.20
CA GLU A 41 -20.61 -9.35 3.83
C GLU A 41 -19.76 -8.15 4.27
N TYR A 42 -19.22 -8.14 5.49
CA TYR A 42 -18.40 -7.03 5.97
C TYR A 42 -17.04 -6.97 5.26
N ILE A 43 -16.47 -8.12 4.89
CA ILE A 43 -15.24 -8.19 4.11
C ILE A 43 -15.46 -7.58 2.73
N PHE A 44 -16.59 -7.94 2.11
CA PHE A 44 -16.99 -7.38 0.82
C PHE A 44 -17.25 -5.87 0.90
N LEU A 45 -17.97 -5.40 1.93
CA LEU A 45 -18.19 -3.97 2.17
C LEU A 45 -16.87 -3.23 2.38
N GLY A 46 -15.94 -3.79 3.15
CA GLY A 46 -14.62 -3.22 3.35
C GLY A 46 -13.85 -3.08 2.03
N LEU A 47 -13.90 -4.10 1.18
CA LEU A 47 -13.29 -4.06 -0.15
C LEU A 47 -13.95 -3.00 -1.06
N LEU A 48 -15.26 -2.86 -0.99
CA LEU A 48 -16.02 -1.86 -1.75
C LEU A 48 -15.67 -0.43 -1.31
N ILE A 49 -15.64 -0.18 0.01
CA ILE A 49 -15.21 1.11 0.60
C ILE A 49 -13.77 1.43 0.21
N PHE A 50 -12.88 0.44 0.23
CA PHE A 50 -11.49 0.61 -0.20
C PHE A 50 -11.41 1.04 -1.67
N PHE A 51 -12.17 0.37 -2.55
CA PHE A 51 -12.22 0.73 -3.97
C PHE A 51 -12.75 2.14 -4.20
N ILE A 52 -13.82 2.53 -3.49
CA ILE A 52 -14.36 3.90 -3.53
C ILE A 52 -13.29 4.90 -3.06
N SER A 53 -12.59 4.60 -1.98
CA SER A 53 -11.54 5.46 -1.42
C SER A 53 -10.40 5.70 -2.41
N LEU A 54 -10.00 4.68 -3.16
CA LEU A 54 -9.00 4.83 -4.24
C LEU A 54 -9.50 5.79 -5.34
N ASN A 55 -10.75 5.64 -5.78
CA ASN A 55 -11.33 6.51 -6.80
C ASN A 55 -11.42 7.97 -6.32
N ILE A 56 -11.81 8.20 -5.07
CA ILE A 56 -11.79 9.53 -4.45
C ILE A 56 -10.35 10.09 -4.45
N GLY A 57 -9.36 9.26 -4.13
CA GLY A 57 -7.95 9.62 -4.18
C GLY A 57 -7.51 10.12 -5.56
N ILE A 58 -7.93 9.45 -6.63
CA ILE A 58 -7.64 9.83 -8.03
C ILE A 58 -8.26 11.18 -8.36
N LEU A 59 -9.55 11.35 -8.04
CA LEU A 59 -10.26 12.61 -8.30
C LEU A 59 -9.64 13.77 -7.54
N ARG A 60 -9.24 13.55 -6.27
CA ARG A 60 -8.52 14.53 -5.47
C ARG A 60 -7.21 14.96 -6.13
N TRP A 61 -6.41 14.00 -6.60
CA TRP A 61 -5.15 14.31 -7.28
C TRP A 61 -5.36 15.03 -8.61
N LYS A 62 -6.36 14.63 -9.39
CA LYS A 62 -6.73 15.36 -10.61
C LYS A 62 -7.16 16.79 -10.30
N TYR A 63 -7.92 17.01 -9.23
CA TYR A 63 -8.37 18.34 -8.82
C TYR A 63 -7.18 19.23 -8.41
N ILE A 64 -6.23 18.69 -7.64
CA ILE A 64 -4.99 19.42 -7.27
C ILE A 64 -4.21 19.83 -8.52
N LEU A 65 -4.02 18.92 -9.48
CA LEU A 65 -3.33 19.22 -10.73
C LEU A 65 -4.08 20.26 -11.57
N PHE A 66 -5.40 20.19 -11.59
CA PHE A 66 -6.24 21.19 -12.26
C PHE A 66 -6.08 22.59 -11.65
N CYS A 67 -6.03 22.70 -10.31
CA CYS A 67 -5.76 23.96 -9.62
C CYS A 67 -4.37 24.53 -9.92
N LEU A 68 -3.39 23.67 -10.27
CA LEU A 68 -2.06 24.07 -10.70
C LEU A 68 -1.98 24.41 -12.21
N GLY A 69 -3.12 24.42 -12.91
CA GLY A 69 -3.21 24.70 -14.35
C GLY A 69 -2.93 23.50 -15.25
N ILE A 70 -2.67 22.32 -14.68
CA ILE A 70 -2.37 21.10 -15.42
C ILE A 70 -3.68 20.37 -15.74
N ARG A 71 -4.09 20.37 -17.00
CA ARG A 71 -5.29 19.66 -17.47
C ARG A 71 -4.93 18.24 -17.88
N LEU A 72 -5.09 17.29 -16.96
CA LEU A 72 -4.90 15.87 -17.24
C LEU A 72 -6.23 15.17 -17.58
N PRO A 73 -6.28 14.31 -18.62
CA PRO A 73 -7.42 13.42 -18.83
C PRO A 73 -7.55 12.42 -17.67
N LEU A 74 -8.77 11.98 -17.38
CA LEU A 74 -9.05 11.05 -16.27
C LEU A 74 -8.24 9.75 -16.35
N LYS A 75 -8.00 9.26 -17.56
CA LYS A 75 -7.27 8.01 -17.81
C LYS A 75 -5.81 8.11 -17.38
N GLU A 76 -5.16 9.23 -17.64
CA GLU A 76 -3.78 9.47 -17.22
C GLU A 76 -3.68 9.68 -15.71
N ALA A 77 -4.66 10.36 -15.11
CA ALA A 77 -4.72 10.53 -13.66
C ALA A 77 -4.89 9.19 -12.95
N PHE A 78 -5.70 8.30 -13.51
CA PHE A 78 -5.86 6.93 -13.04
C PHE A 78 -4.55 6.15 -13.13
N TYR A 79 -3.90 6.15 -14.30
CA TYR A 79 -2.63 5.45 -14.51
C TYR A 79 -1.53 5.94 -13.56
N SER A 80 -1.32 7.26 -13.48
CA SER A 80 -0.32 7.88 -12.59
C SER A 80 -0.60 7.59 -11.11
N PHE A 81 -1.87 7.59 -10.69
CA PHE A 81 -2.23 7.27 -9.32
C PHE A 81 -1.95 5.80 -8.97
N PHE A 82 -2.37 4.86 -9.81
CA PHE A 82 -2.18 3.43 -9.54
C PHE A 82 -0.72 2.99 -9.66
N CYS A 83 0.03 3.50 -10.64
CA CYS A 83 1.47 3.26 -10.70
C CYS A 83 2.17 3.82 -9.45
N GLY A 84 1.84 5.06 -9.05
CA GLY A 84 2.38 5.63 -7.81
C GLY A 84 2.03 4.81 -6.56
N LEU A 85 0.80 4.30 -6.47
CA LEU A 85 0.36 3.41 -5.39
C LEU A 85 1.13 2.08 -5.40
N PHE A 86 1.34 1.48 -6.57
CA PHE A 86 2.13 0.27 -6.73
C PHE A 86 3.57 0.46 -6.27
N PHE A 87 4.25 1.52 -6.73
CA PHE A 87 5.61 1.81 -6.29
C PHE A 87 5.70 2.08 -4.79
N ASN A 88 4.71 2.75 -4.21
CA ASN A 88 4.65 2.96 -2.76
C ASN A 88 4.57 1.64 -1.99
N LEU A 89 3.69 0.72 -2.41
CA LEU A 89 3.47 -0.57 -1.74
C LEU A 89 4.65 -1.54 -1.91
N PHE A 90 5.23 -1.63 -3.11
CA PHE A 90 6.25 -2.65 -3.41
C PHE A 90 7.67 -2.20 -3.09
N PHE A 91 8.02 -0.93 -3.32
CA PHE A 91 9.38 -0.46 -3.11
C PHE A 91 9.61 0.14 -1.73
N SER A 92 8.55 0.34 -0.91
CA SER A 92 8.60 0.87 0.46
C SER A 92 9.49 2.12 0.63
N SER A 93 9.77 2.81 -0.46
CA SER A 93 10.53 4.04 -0.50
C SER A 93 9.51 5.15 -0.64
N PHE A 94 9.47 6.04 0.34
CA PHE A 94 8.57 7.20 0.35
C PHE A 94 8.68 8.03 -0.95
N ILE A 95 9.85 7.99 -1.58
CA ILE A 95 10.20 8.76 -2.77
C ILE A 95 9.82 8.03 -4.06
N ALA A 96 9.58 6.71 -4.05
CA ALA A 96 9.33 5.95 -5.28
C ALA A 96 8.04 6.37 -5.97
N GLN A 97 7.05 6.84 -5.21
CA GLN A 97 5.81 7.39 -5.76
C GLN A 97 6.05 8.72 -6.48
N ASP A 98 6.89 9.58 -5.92
CA ASP A 98 7.18 10.90 -6.50
C ASP A 98 8.15 10.79 -7.69
N LEU A 99 9.07 9.83 -7.66
CA LEU A 99 9.99 9.55 -8.77
C LEU A 99 9.25 9.10 -10.05
N PHE A 100 8.10 8.44 -9.91
CA PHE A 100 7.28 8.06 -11.06
C PHE A 100 6.43 9.22 -11.59
N ARG A 101 6.18 10.23 -10.76
CA ARG A 101 5.27 11.34 -11.08
C ARG A 101 5.99 12.59 -11.57
N GLY A 102 7.24 12.79 -11.16
CA GLY A 102 8.14 13.84 -11.65
C GLY A 102 8.88 13.41 -12.91
#